data_AF-A0A8S1GVW8-F1
#
_entry.id   AF-A0A8S1GVW8-F1
#
_cell.length_a   1.000
_cell.length_b   1.000
_cell.length_c   1.000
_cell.angle_alpha   90.00
_cell.angle_beta   90.00
_cell.angle_gamma   90.00
#
_symmetry.space_group_name_H-M   'P 1'
#
loop_
_entity.id
_entity.type
_entity.pdbx_description
1 polymer ?
#
loop_
_entity_poly.entity_id
_entity_poly.type
_entity_poly.pdbx_seq_one_letter_code
_entity_poly.pdbx_strand_id
1 'polypeptide(L)'
;MLTADTETAVHHAHRHKTHRRRTPVCVNGKPVDNVCECELDYVGKHCEKKKHCESFRRFRNGSCPECLPNYTGEFCEEIVCVHGKKNKYGTECVCEDPYTGPFCDKLETNRIYSYYNRKVFILGPLGAVSLIPMCLLYMTCEHMARKRQVKRVGVMMEGQNINIRKQILEKLLEEI
;
A
#
# COMPACT_ATOMS: atom_id res chain seq x y z
N MET A 1 -62.44 -54.23 -4.18
CA MET A 1 -62.13 -54.21 -2.74
C MET A 1 -60.61 -54.22 -2.62
N LEU A 2 -60.04 -53.17 -2.02
CA LEU A 2 -58.74 -53.12 -1.29
C LEU A 2 -57.46 -53.39 -2.13
N THR A 3 -56.71 -52.36 -2.56
CA THR A 3 -55.55 -51.70 -1.88
C THR A 3 -54.48 -52.66 -1.34
N ALA A 4 -53.26 -52.56 -1.87
CA ALA A 4 -52.03 -52.55 -1.08
C ALA A 4 -50.84 -52.14 -1.96
N ASP A 5 -50.31 -50.95 -1.67
CA ASP A 5 -49.01 -50.45 -2.10
C ASP A 5 -47.89 -51.41 -1.67
N THR A 6 -46.83 -51.54 -2.48
CA THR A 6 -45.58 -52.17 -2.03
C THR A 6 -44.40 -51.24 -2.26
N GLU A 7 -43.71 -51.02 -1.15
CA GLU A 7 -42.71 -50.00 -0.88
C GLU A 7 -41.41 -50.17 -1.69
N THR A 8 -40.87 -49.01 -2.02
CA THR A 8 -39.50 -48.75 -2.46
C THR A 8 -38.44 -49.42 -1.58
N ALA A 9 -37.63 -50.30 -2.18
CA ALA A 9 -36.31 -50.67 -1.66
C ALA A 9 -35.23 -49.93 -2.46
N VAL A 10 -34.93 -48.68 -2.06
CA VAL A 10 -33.76 -47.95 -2.58
C VAL A 10 -32.53 -48.57 -1.93
N HIS A 11 -31.81 -49.40 -2.69
CA HIS A 11 -30.48 -49.85 -2.31
C HIS A 11 -29.55 -48.63 -2.24
N HIS A 12 -29.36 -48.09 -1.05
CA HIS A 12 -28.27 -47.16 -0.77
C HIS A 12 -26.94 -47.92 -0.90
N ALA A 13 -26.42 -47.95 -2.12
CA ALA A 13 -25.03 -48.30 -2.37
C ALA A 13 -24.17 -47.27 -1.64
N HIS A 14 -23.70 -47.61 -0.44
CA HIS A 14 -22.60 -46.90 0.20
C HIS A 14 -21.39 -47.02 -0.72
N ARG A 15 -21.26 -46.03 -1.59
CA ARG A 15 -20.06 -45.79 -2.38
C ARG A 15 -18.95 -45.45 -1.39
N HIS A 16 -18.24 -46.49 -0.94
CA HIS A 16 -16.92 -46.32 -0.35
C HIS A 16 -16.10 -45.54 -1.38
N LYS A 17 -15.99 -44.22 -1.17
CA LYS A 17 -14.98 -43.41 -1.83
C LYS A 17 -13.66 -43.95 -1.33
N THR A 18 -13.09 -44.88 -2.09
CA THR A 18 -11.68 -45.18 -2.00
C THR A 18 -10.99 -43.83 -2.19
N HIS A 19 -10.47 -43.26 -1.10
CA HIS A 19 -9.52 -42.16 -1.19
C HIS A 19 -8.32 -42.77 -1.91
N ARG A 20 -8.32 -42.74 -3.25
CA ARG A 20 -7.12 -42.91 -4.05
C ARG A 20 -6.14 -41.92 -3.44
N ARG A 21 -5.11 -42.42 -2.74
CA ARG A 21 -4.03 -41.59 -2.21
C ARG A 21 -3.52 -40.79 -3.41
N ARG A 22 -3.85 -39.50 -3.43
CA ARG A 22 -3.45 -38.63 -4.53
C ARG A 22 -1.95 -38.45 -4.36
N THR A 23 -1.19 -38.90 -5.35
CA THR A 23 0.24 -38.68 -5.43
C THR A 23 0.51 -37.17 -5.25
N PRO A 24 1.43 -36.76 -4.36
CA PRO A 24 1.69 -35.35 -4.16
C PRO A 24 2.29 -34.72 -5.42
N VAL A 25 1.98 -33.44 -5.65
CA VAL A 25 2.63 -32.66 -6.71
C VAL A 25 3.97 -32.18 -6.17
N CYS A 26 5.05 -32.51 -6.87
CA CYS A 26 6.41 -32.09 -6.56
C CYS A 26 6.89 -31.19 -7.71
N VAL A 27 7.41 -30.00 -7.39
CA VAL A 27 7.86 -29.02 -8.40
C VAL A 27 9.23 -29.41 -8.94
N ASN A 28 10.20 -29.67 -8.05
CA ASN A 28 11.58 -30.04 -8.38
C ASN A 28 11.97 -31.34 -7.67
N GLY A 29 11.30 -32.44 -8.04
CA GLY A 29 11.51 -33.73 -7.40
C GLY A 29 10.51 -34.77 -7.89
N LYS A 30 10.57 -35.95 -7.27
CA LYS A 30 9.70 -37.08 -7.61
C LYS A 30 8.89 -37.51 -6.39
N PRO A 31 7.63 -37.92 -6.57
CA PRO A 31 6.84 -38.45 -5.47
C PRO A 31 7.29 -39.88 -5.14
N VAL A 32 7.69 -40.12 -3.89
CA VAL A 32 8.07 -41.42 -3.34
C VAL A 32 7.29 -41.63 -2.04
N ASP A 33 6.55 -42.74 -1.94
CA ASP A 33 5.76 -43.10 -0.75
C ASP A 33 4.79 -42.01 -0.24
N ASN A 34 4.21 -41.22 -1.16
CA ASN A 34 3.32 -40.08 -0.87
C ASN A 34 4.02 -38.84 -0.25
N VAL A 35 5.34 -38.77 -0.32
CA VAL A 35 6.15 -37.59 0.02
C VAL A 35 6.94 -37.18 -1.23
N CYS A 36 7.33 -35.91 -1.32
CA CYS A 36 8.24 -35.47 -2.39
C CYS A 36 9.69 -35.73 -1.98
N GLU A 37 10.40 -36.52 -2.77
CA GLU A 37 11.85 -36.62 -2.73
C GLU A 37 12.43 -35.53 -3.63
N CYS A 38 12.99 -34.49 -3.02
CA CYS A 38 13.49 -33.32 -3.73
C CYS A 38 14.83 -33.56 -4.40
N GLU A 39 15.07 -32.87 -5.51
CA GLU A 39 16.39 -32.75 -6.10
C GLU A 39 17.38 -32.08 -5.13
N LEU A 40 18.68 -32.32 -5.32
CA LEU A 40 19.75 -31.94 -4.38
C LEU A 40 19.71 -30.46 -3.94
N ASP A 41 19.35 -29.55 -4.86
CA ASP A 41 19.32 -28.10 -4.66
C ASP A 41 17.94 -27.55 -4.32
N TYR A 42 16.97 -28.39 -3.99
CA TYR A 42 15.62 -27.97 -3.63
C TYR A 42 15.17 -28.57 -2.29
N VAL A 43 14.28 -27.84 -1.61
CA VAL A 43 13.65 -28.22 -0.33
C VAL A 43 12.20 -27.72 -0.28
N GLY A 44 11.51 -28.10 0.80
CA GLY A 44 10.10 -27.79 1.00
C GLY A 44 9.24 -29.03 0.81
N LYS A 45 7.97 -28.91 1.21
CA LYS A 45 7.03 -30.04 1.17
C LYS A 45 6.75 -30.51 -0.26
N HIS A 46 6.86 -29.59 -1.21
CA HIS A 46 6.62 -29.80 -2.63
C HIS A 46 7.88 -29.49 -3.46
N CYS A 47 9.06 -29.41 -2.82
CA CYS A 47 10.33 -29.06 -3.47
C CYS A 47 10.28 -27.70 -4.20
N GLU A 48 9.56 -26.74 -3.59
CA GLU A 48 9.27 -25.43 -4.16
C GLU A 48 10.36 -24.39 -3.86
N LYS A 49 11.20 -24.61 -2.85
CA LYS A 49 12.25 -23.67 -2.45
C LYS A 49 13.61 -24.13 -2.96
N LYS A 50 14.37 -23.22 -3.55
CA LYS A 50 15.74 -23.48 -3.98
C LYS A 50 16.72 -23.20 -2.84
N LYS A 51 17.75 -24.04 -2.70
CA LYS A 51 18.86 -23.83 -1.77
C LYS A 51 19.83 -22.80 -2.33
N HIS A 52 20.21 -21.81 -1.52
CA HIS A 52 21.19 -20.78 -1.88
C HIS A 52 22.45 -20.88 -1.02
N CYS A 53 23.07 -22.06 -0.98
CA CYS A 53 24.33 -22.24 -0.27
C CYS A 53 25.48 -21.55 -1.02
N GLU A 54 26.46 -21.01 -0.29
CA GLU A 54 27.61 -20.32 -0.88
C GLU A 54 28.57 -21.26 -1.63
N SER A 55 28.73 -22.49 -1.12
CA SER A 55 29.56 -23.53 -1.75
C SER A 55 28.74 -24.76 -2.11
N PHE A 56 29.34 -25.68 -2.87
CA PHE A 56 28.74 -27.00 -3.16
C PHE A 56 28.79 -27.97 -1.97
N ARG A 57 29.45 -27.61 -0.87
CA ARG A 57 29.53 -28.46 0.33
C ARG A 57 28.16 -28.52 1.01
N ARG A 58 27.82 -29.69 1.56
CA ARG A 58 26.59 -29.93 2.33
C ARG A 58 26.95 -30.74 3.57
N PHE A 59 26.23 -30.52 4.66
CA PHE A 59 26.28 -31.42 5.81
C PHE A 59 25.57 -32.75 5.50
N ARG A 60 25.68 -33.74 6.40
CA ARG A 60 25.13 -35.09 6.18
C ARG A 60 23.61 -35.12 6.01
N ASN A 61 22.90 -34.19 6.63
CA ASN A 61 21.46 -33.96 6.48
C ASN A 61 21.11 -33.15 5.20
N GLY A 62 22.10 -32.75 4.40
CA GLY A 62 21.91 -31.97 3.18
C GLY A 62 21.78 -30.46 3.41
N SER A 63 22.02 -29.96 4.64
CA SER A 63 21.99 -28.53 4.97
C SER A 63 23.24 -27.80 4.50
N CYS A 64 23.15 -26.48 4.38
CA CYS A 64 24.25 -25.65 3.91
C CYS A 64 25.21 -25.30 5.07
N PRO A 65 26.53 -25.33 4.87
CA PRO A 65 27.48 -24.78 5.84
C PRO A 65 27.42 -23.25 5.92
N GLU A 66 27.23 -22.59 4.79
CA GLU A 66 27.15 -21.14 4.68
C GLU A 66 26.19 -20.75 3.55
N CYS A 67 25.47 -19.65 3.74
CA CYS A 67 24.49 -19.12 2.80
C CYS A 67 25.09 -18.03 1.93
N LEU A 68 24.59 -17.93 0.70
CA LEU A 68 24.83 -16.73 -0.10
C LEU A 68 24.31 -15.49 0.64
N PRO A 69 24.90 -14.30 0.40
CA PRO A 69 24.41 -13.06 0.96
C PRO A 69 22.91 -12.87 0.72
N ASN A 70 22.21 -12.37 1.73
CA ASN A 70 20.76 -12.17 1.73
C ASN A 70 19.91 -13.44 1.63
N TYR A 71 20.45 -14.60 2.01
CA TYR A 71 19.68 -15.82 2.24
C TYR A 71 19.90 -16.35 3.66
N THR A 72 18.90 -17.07 4.17
CA THR A 72 18.90 -17.64 5.52
C THR A 72 18.10 -18.94 5.57
N GLY A 73 18.12 -19.61 6.72
CA GLY A 73 17.54 -20.94 6.91
C GLY A 73 18.60 -22.04 6.96
N GLU A 74 18.20 -23.24 7.39
CA GLU A 74 19.11 -24.40 7.50
C GLU A 74 19.64 -24.81 6.12
N PHE A 75 18.83 -24.65 5.08
CA PHE A 75 19.18 -24.97 3.69
C PHE A 75 19.35 -23.70 2.83
N CYS A 76 19.50 -22.54 3.47
CA CYS A 76 19.58 -21.23 2.80
C CYS A 76 18.43 -21.02 1.80
N GLU A 77 17.23 -21.45 2.18
CA GLU A 77 16.06 -21.52 1.32
C GLU A 77 15.14 -20.30 1.44
N GLU A 78 15.40 -19.42 2.41
CA GLU A 78 14.63 -18.21 2.61
C GLU A 78 15.40 -16.95 2.23
N ILE A 79 14.77 -16.10 1.43
CA ILE A 79 15.31 -14.78 1.10
C ILE A 79 15.27 -13.85 2.32
N VAL A 80 16.25 -12.95 2.43
CA VAL A 80 16.29 -11.86 3.41
C VAL A 80 16.08 -10.54 2.67
N CYS A 81 15.07 -9.80 3.10
CA CYS A 81 14.71 -8.50 2.52
C CYS A 81 15.24 -7.38 3.43
N VAL A 82 15.90 -6.37 2.85
CA VAL A 82 16.43 -5.23 3.61
C VAL A 82 15.30 -4.24 3.95
N HIS A 83 14.56 -3.78 2.94
CA HIS A 83 13.43 -2.85 3.08
C HIS A 83 12.14 -3.42 2.51
N GLY A 84 11.56 -4.38 3.21
CA GLY A 84 10.31 -5.01 2.80
C GLY A 84 9.99 -6.28 3.58
N LYS A 85 9.09 -7.09 3.03
CA LYS A 85 8.65 -8.34 3.63
C LYS A 85 8.78 -9.49 2.64
N LYS A 86 9.06 -10.69 3.15
CA LYS A 86 9.08 -11.91 2.33
C LYS A 86 7.66 -12.24 1.86
N ASN A 87 7.54 -12.83 0.67
CA ASN A 87 6.28 -13.39 0.18
C ASN A 87 5.86 -14.61 1.04
N LYS A 88 4.66 -15.17 0.79
CA LYS A 88 4.13 -16.33 1.53
C LYS A 88 5.05 -17.57 1.50
N TYR A 89 5.85 -17.71 0.45
CA TYR A 89 6.73 -18.86 0.24
C TYR A 89 8.16 -18.61 0.73
N GLY A 90 8.50 -17.38 1.12
CA GLY A 90 9.84 -17.00 1.55
C GLY A 90 10.86 -16.91 0.41
N THR A 91 10.45 -16.87 -0.85
CA THR A 91 11.34 -16.94 -2.02
C THR A 91 11.60 -15.58 -2.68
N GLU A 92 10.74 -14.60 -2.44
CA GLU A 92 10.83 -13.26 -3.06
C GLU A 92 10.49 -12.18 -2.04
N CYS A 93 11.05 -10.99 -2.25
CA CYS A 93 10.78 -9.82 -1.43
C CYS A 93 9.70 -8.92 -2.05
N VAL A 94 8.75 -8.49 -1.22
CA VAL A 94 7.81 -7.42 -1.51
C VAL A 94 8.36 -6.15 -0.88
N CYS A 95 8.89 -5.26 -1.71
CA CYS A 95 9.58 -4.04 -1.26
C CYS A 95 8.60 -2.96 -0.81
N GLU A 96 9.02 -2.19 0.19
CA GLU A 96 8.35 -0.96 0.58
C GLU A 96 8.81 0.20 -0.30
N ASP A 97 7.89 1.09 -0.70
CA ASP A 97 8.27 2.26 -1.49
C ASP A 97 9.19 3.20 -0.67
N PRO A 98 10.26 3.77 -1.26
CA PRO A 98 10.62 3.74 -2.69
C PRO A 98 11.66 2.66 -3.08
N TYR A 99 11.93 1.67 -2.24
CA TYR A 99 12.98 0.67 -2.44
C TYR A 99 12.64 -0.33 -3.55
N THR A 100 13.67 -0.84 -4.23
CA THR A 100 13.57 -1.81 -5.33
C THR A 100 14.68 -2.87 -5.27
N GLY A 101 14.64 -3.80 -6.22
CA GLY A 101 15.61 -4.89 -6.34
C GLY A 101 15.10 -6.20 -5.72
N PRO A 102 15.78 -7.32 -5.97
CA PRO A 102 15.37 -8.64 -5.49
C PRO A 102 15.38 -8.74 -3.96
N PHE A 103 16.24 -7.97 -3.29
CA PHE A 103 16.37 -7.93 -1.83
C PHE A 103 15.89 -6.61 -1.21
N CYS A 104 15.29 -5.72 -2.02
CA CYS A 104 14.83 -4.39 -1.60
C CYS A 104 15.96 -3.50 -1.04
N ASP A 105 17.13 -3.57 -1.64
CA ASP A 105 18.35 -2.86 -1.26
C ASP A 105 18.70 -1.71 -2.23
N LYS A 106 17.97 -1.58 -3.35
CA LYS A 106 18.24 -0.58 -4.37
C LYS A 106 17.31 0.62 -4.22
N LEU A 107 17.85 1.80 -4.50
CA LEU A 107 17.11 3.04 -4.54
C LEU A 107 17.26 3.67 -5.92
N GLU A 108 16.17 3.76 -6.67
CA GLU A 108 16.17 4.36 -7.99
C GLU A 108 15.72 5.82 -7.92
N THR A 109 16.55 6.73 -8.44
CA THR A 109 16.33 8.18 -8.38
C THR A 109 14.96 8.60 -8.92
N ASN A 110 14.49 7.97 -10.02
CA ASN A 110 13.17 8.25 -10.58
C ASN A 110 12.05 7.91 -9.58
N ARG A 111 12.10 6.72 -8.96
CA ARG A 111 11.11 6.29 -7.97
C ARG A 111 11.11 7.18 -6.73
N ILE A 112 12.30 7.58 -6.26
CA ILE A 112 12.44 8.50 -5.13
C ILE A 112 11.71 9.81 -5.45
N TYR A 113 12.01 10.42 -6.61
CA TYR A 113 11.38 11.67 -7.00
C TYR A 113 9.87 11.53 -7.16
N SER A 114 9.40 10.47 -7.82
CA SER A 114 7.96 10.21 -7.98
C SER A 114 7.27 10.04 -6.62
N TYR A 115 7.86 9.26 -5.70
CA TYR A 115 7.33 9.01 -4.36
C TYR A 115 7.23 10.30 -3.54
N TYR A 116 8.30 11.09 -3.48
CA TYR A 116 8.30 12.34 -2.71
C TYR A 116 7.45 13.41 -3.35
N ASN A 117 7.44 13.55 -4.69
CA ASN A 117 6.56 14.50 -5.37
C ASN A 117 5.08 14.18 -5.09
N ARG A 118 4.70 12.89 -5.11
CA ARG A 118 3.35 12.47 -4.74
C ARG A 118 3.03 12.79 -3.27
N LYS A 119 3.96 12.53 -2.34
CA LYS A 119 3.77 12.87 -0.92
C LYS A 119 3.63 14.38 -0.71
N VAL A 120 4.47 15.17 -1.35
CA VAL A 120 4.43 16.64 -1.30
C VAL A 120 3.15 17.16 -1.92
N PHE A 121 2.65 16.57 -3.00
CA PHE A 121 1.35 16.95 -3.56
C PHE A 121 0.19 16.73 -2.57
N ILE A 122 0.23 15.64 -1.79
CA ILE A 122 -0.75 15.38 -0.73
C ILE A 122 -0.62 16.38 0.43
N LEU A 123 0.60 16.78 0.79
CA LEU A 123 0.89 17.76 1.85
C LEU A 123 0.75 19.23 1.40
N GLY A 124 0.80 19.50 0.10
CA GLY A 124 0.71 20.82 -0.51
C GLY A 124 -0.50 21.66 -0.07
N PRO A 125 -1.73 21.12 -0.05
CA PRO A 125 -2.88 21.88 0.44
C PRO A 125 -2.75 22.30 1.91
N LEU A 126 -2.03 21.57 2.76
CA LEU A 126 -1.81 21.99 4.15
C LEU A 126 -0.94 23.25 4.25
N GLY A 127 0.06 23.37 3.36
CA GLY A 127 0.86 24.58 3.23
C GLY A 127 0.01 25.78 2.79
N ALA A 128 -0.83 25.61 1.77
CA ALA A 128 -1.74 26.66 1.30
C ALA A 128 -2.78 27.05 2.37
N VAL A 129 -3.33 26.08 3.11
CA VAL A 129 -4.29 26.32 4.20
C VAL A 129 -3.67 27.16 5.31
N SER A 130 -2.36 27.03 5.59
CA SER A 130 -1.69 27.84 6.60
C SER A 130 -1.62 29.34 6.24
N LEU A 131 -1.70 29.68 4.95
CA LEU A 131 -1.68 31.07 4.47
C LEU A 131 -3.07 31.71 4.46
N ILE A 132 -4.14 30.92 4.44
CA ILE A 132 -5.52 31.42 4.42
C ILE A 132 -5.83 32.37 5.60
N PRO A 133 -5.47 32.06 6.87
CA PRO A 133 -5.69 32.98 7.99
C PRO A 133 -4.97 34.32 7.82
N MET A 134 -3.73 34.31 7.34
CA MET A 134 -2.96 35.55 7.10
C MET A 134 -3.58 36.39 5.99
N CYS A 135 -4.05 35.75 4.91
CA CYS A 135 -4.76 36.44 3.84
C CYS A 135 -6.10 37.03 4.31
N LEU A 136 -6.88 36.29 5.11
CA LEU A 136 -8.14 36.79 5.67
C LEU A 136 -7.90 38.00 6.60
N LEU A 137 -6.91 37.91 7.49
CA LEU A 137 -6.53 39.03 8.35
C LEU A 137 -6.11 40.25 7.53
N TYR A 138 -5.28 40.06 6.49
CA TYR A 138 -4.88 41.14 5.60
C TYR A 138 -6.09 41.81 4.91
N MET A 139 -7.01 41.03 4.33
CA MET A 139 -8.21 41.55 3.65
C MET A 139 -9.12 42.32 4.61
N THR A 140 -9.32 41.83 5.84
CA THR A 140 -10.14 42.55 6.84
C THR A 140 -9.49 43.87 7.27
N CYS A 141 -8.18 43.90 7.44
CA CYS A 141 -7.42 45.11 7.75
C CYS A 141 -7.54 46.15 6.63
N GLU A 142 -7.38 45.72 5.37
CA GLU A 142 -7.50 46.61 4.22
C GLU A 142 -8.92 47.18 4.07
N HIS A 143 -9.94 46.33 4.22
CA HIS A 143 -11.33 46.73 4.15
C HIS A 143 -11.68 47.76 5.25
N MET A 144 -11.23 47.55 6.49
CA MET A 144 -11.39 48.52 7.57
C MET A 144 -10.64 49.84 7.31
N ALA A 145 -9.45 49.78 6.70
CA ALA A 145 -8.67 50.97 6.36
C ALA A 145 -9.38 51.82 5.29
N ARG A 146 -9.89 51.20 4.22
CA ARG A 146 -10.69 51.88 3.18
C ARG A 146 -11.94 52.52 3.76
N LYS A 147 -12.68 51.79 4.61
CA LYS A 147 -13.87 52.32 5.29
C LYS A 147 -13.58 53.58 6.11
N ARG A 148 -12.43 53.61 6.81
CA ARG A 148 -11.99 54.81 7.57
C ARG A 148 -11.62 55.97 6.66
N GLN A 149 -10.98 55.72 5.52
CA GLN A 149 -10.63 56.77 4.55
C GLN A 149 -11.89 57.43 3.97
N VAL A 150 -12.87 56.64 3.53
CA VAL A 150 -14.14 57.14 2.98
C VAL A 150 -14.89 57.98 4.02
N LYS A 151 -14.95 57.53 5.29
CA LYS A 151 -15.56 58.32 6.38
C LYS A 151 -14.86 59.66 6.59
N ARG A 152 -13.52 59.72 6.57
CA ARG A 152 -12.78 61.00 6.73
C ARG A 152 -13.07 61.97 5.60
N VAL A 153 -13.07 61.48 4.35
CA VAL A 153 -13.40 62.31 3.18
C VAL A 153 -14.86 62.79 3.28
N GLY A 154 -15.78 61.92 3.72
CA GLY A 154 -17.19 62.28 3.95
C GLY A 154 -17.37 63.43 4.94
N VAL A 155 -16.71 63.38 6.10
CA VAL A 155 -16.77 64.45 7.11
C VAL A 155 -16.18 65.77 6.59
N MET A 156 -15.13 65.72 5.78
CA MET A 156 -14.57 66.92 5.13
C MET A 156 -15.51 67.53 4.09
N MET A 157 -16.38 66.73 3.45
CA MET A 157 -17.36 67.21 2.48
C MET A 157 -18.66 67.75 3.12
N GLU A 158 -18.97 67.37 4.37
CA GLU A 158 -20.18 67.75 5.08
C GLU A 158 -20.20 69.23 5.52
N GLY A 159 -19.03 69.88 5.56
CA GLY A 159 -18.89 71.32 5.78
C GLY A 159 -19.34 72.20 4.61
N GLN A 160 -19.66 71.59 3.46
CA GLN A 160 -20.31 72.25 2.32
C GLN A 160 -21.74 71.71 2.22
N ASN A 161 -22.73 72.60 2.12
CA ASN A 161 -24.16 72.31 2.22
C ASN A 161 -24.66 71.35 1.10
N ILE A 162 -24.64 70.03 1.32
CA ILE A 162 -24.84 69.01 0.27
C ILE A 162 -25.67 67.80 0.76
N ASN A 163 -27.00 67.89 0.69
CA ASN A 163 -27.89 66.73 0.92
C ASN A 163 -27.77 65.64 -0.17
N ILE A 164 -27.40 66.02 -1.41
CA ILE A 164 -27.30 65.10 -2.57
C ILE A 164 -26.12 64.11 -2.44
N ARG A 165 -25.06 64.45 -1.69
CA ARG A 165 -23.85 63.61 -1.55
C ARG A 165 -23.94 62.57 -0.43
N LYS A 166 -24.86 62.70 0.52
CA LYS A 166 -25.07 61.69 1.57
C LYS A 166 -25.51 60.35 0.98
N GLN A 167 -26.40 60.37 0.00
CA GLN A 167 -26.81 59.16 -0.74
C GLN A 167 -25.65 58.52 -1.52
N ILE A 168 -24.72 59.31 -2.06
CA ILE A 168 -23.53 58.80 -2.77
C ILE A 168 -22.56 58.15 -1.80
N LEU A 169 -22.39 58.73 -0.60
CA LEU A 169 -21.55 58.18 0.46
C LEU A 169 -22.12 56.87 1.02
N GLU A 170 -23.44 56.78 1.21
CA GLU A 170 -24.12 55.55 1.62
C GLU A 170 -23.97 54.45 0.57
N LYS A 171 -24.17 54.76 -0.72
CA LYS A 171 -23.93 53.81 -1.82
C LYS A 171 -22.49 53.31 -1.86
N LEU A 172 -21.50 54.19 -1.69
CA LEU A 172 -20.09 53.81 -1.64
C LEU A 172 -19.73 52.97 -0.42
N LEU A 173 -20.48 53.06 0.69
CA LEU A 173 -20.30 52.23 1.87
C LEU A 173 -21.04 50.89 1.78
N GLU A 174 -22.07 50.78 0.94
CA GLU A 174 -22.78 49.53 0.61
C GLU A 174 -22.07 48.72 -0.48
N GLU A 175 -21.31 49.36 -1.38
CA GLU A 175 -20.52 48.70 -2.43
C GLU A 175 -19.14 48.18 -1.97
N ILE A 176 -18.68 48.57 -0.77
CA ILE A 176 -17.39 48.15 -0.19
C ILE A 176 -17.59 46.98 0.78
#